data_AF-A4V705-F1
#
_entry.id   AF-A4V705-F1
#
_cell.length_a   1.000
_cell.length_b   1.000
_cell.length_c   1.000
_cell.angle_alpha   90.00
_cell.angle_beta   90.00
_cell.angle_gamma   90.00
#
_symmetry.space_group_name_H-M   'P 1'
#
loop_
_entity.id
_entity.type
_entity.pdbx_description
1 polymer ?
#
loop_
_entity_poly.entity_id
_entity_poly.type
_entity_poly.pdbx_seq_one_letter_code
_entity_poly.pdbx_strand_id
1 'polypeptide(L)'
;MPIETTHSLIRPIPMTIFSTEYTAVKTRIAAALNALGWKVASARDMEISCLIARMDYETVVGDKTATISLEPWSESLMLVSNYDSEGRNILSANMKRFDPAMTDESLTEAVTLYVEALEKDVNLSYARRIHLNHPQPA
;
A
#
# COMPACT_ATOMS: atom_id res chain seq x y z
N MET A 1 -14.00 20.58 48.30
CA MET A 1 -14.03 19.25 47.65
C MET A 1 -13.42 19.41 46.27
N PRO A 2 -12.30 18.75 45.92
CA PRO A 2 -11.80 18.79 44.55
C PRO A 2 -12.49 17.70 43.72
N ILE A 3 -12.85 18.05 42.49
CA ILE A 3 -13.42 17.16 41.48
C ILE A 3 -12.24 16.48 40.79
N GLU A 4 -12.08 15.17 40.98
CA GLU A 4 -11.05 14.40 40.27
C GLU A 4 -11.46 14.27 38.79
N THR A 5 -10.72 14.97 37.93
CA THR A 5 -10.81 14.83 36.48
C THR A 5 -10.17 13.50 36.08
N THR A 6 -10.99 12.46 35.92
CA THR A 6 -10.59 11.18 35.35
C THR A 6 -10.12 11.37 33.90
N HIS A 7 -8.82 11.57 33.72
CA HIS A 7 -8.16 11.41 32.42
C HIS A 7 -8.18 9.92 32.10
N SER A 8 -9.21 9.49 31.37
CA SER A 8 -9.27 8.14 30.81
C SER A 8 -8.15 8.01 29.78
N LEU A 9 -7.02 7.43 30.21
CA LEU A 9 -5.95 6.99 29.33
C LEU A 9 -6.43 5.71 28.63
N ILE A 10 -7.32 5.86 27.65
CA ILE A 10 -7.61 4.79 26.69
C ILE A 10 -6.32 4.60 25.90
N ARG A 11 -5.50 3.62 26.29
CA ARG A 11 -4.35 3.20 25.49
C ARG A 11 -4.91 2.70 24.15
N PRO A 12 -4.39 3.15 23.00
CA PRO A 12 -4.81 2.61 21.72
C PRO A 12 -4.58 1.10 21.75
N ILE A 13 -5.62 0.34 21.41
CA ILE A 13 -5.51 -1.11 21.26
C ILE A 13 -4.50 -1.36 20.15
N PRO A 14 -3.41 -2.12 20.37
CA PRO A 14 -2.44 -2.38 19.33
C PRO A 14 -3.15 -3.04 18.15
N MET A 15 -3.00 -2.45 16.96
CA MET A 15 -3.58 -3.03 15.75
C MET A 15 -2.93 -4.38 15.48
N THR A 16 -3.72 -5.43 15.64
CA THR A 16 -3.33 -6.78 15.27
C THR A 16 -3.72 -7.03 13.83
N ILE A 17 -2.85 -7.70 13.07
CA ILE A 17 -3.26 -8.38 11.84
C ILE A 17 -4.55 -9.16 12.13
N PHE A 18 -5.52 -9.09 11.21
CA PHE A 18 -6.80 -9.80 11.27
C PHE A 18 -7.88 -9.23 12.21
N SER A 19 -7.72 -8.04 12.77
CA SER A 19 -8.84 -7.36 13.43
C SER A 19 -9.95 -7.02 12.42
N THR A 20 -11.20 -6.87 12.88
CA THR A 20 -12.32 -6.46 12.01
C THR A 20 -12.04 -5.12 11.34
N GLU A 21 -11.44 -4.19 12.07
CA GLU A 21 -11.03 -2.87 11.57
C GLU A 21 -9.96 -2.98 10.48
N TYR A 22 -8.91 -3.80 10.71
CA TYR A 22 -7.87 -4.07 9.71
C TYR A 22 -8.48 -4.63 8.42
N THR A 23 -9.33 -5.64 8.54
CA THR A 23 -9.97 -6.30 7.39
C THR A 23 -10.89 -5.33 6.62
N ALA A 24 -11.62 -4.46 7.34
CA ALA A 24 -12.46 -3.44 6.71
C ALA A 24 -11.62 -2.43 5.92
N VAL A 25 -10.55 -1.90 6.51
CA VAL A 25 -9.65 -0.95 5.83
C VAL A 25 -8.96 -1.63 4.64
N LYS A 26 -8.45 -2.85 4.81
CA LYS A 26 -7.82 -3.63 3.73
C LYS A 26 -8.76 -3.83 2.54
N THR A 27 -10.03 -4.10 2.81
CA THR A 27 -11.07 -4.27 1.77
C THR A 27 -11.35 -2.96 1.03
N ARG A 28 -11.45 -1.84 1.76
CA ARG A 28 -11.65 -0.50 1.15
C ARG A 28 -10.46 -0.12 0.26
N ILE A 29 -9.23 -0.35 0.72
CA ILE A 29 -8.03 -0.12 -0.08
C ILE A 29 -7.99 -1.04 -1.31
N ALA A 30 -8.35 -2.32 -1.16
CA ALA A 30 -8.41 -3.25 -2.29
C ALA A 30 -9.40 -2.77 -3.38
N ALA A 31 -10.56 -2.24 -2.98
CA ALA A 31 -11.52 -1.67 -3.91
C ALA A 31 -10.97 -0.45 -4.65
N ALA A 32 -10.29 0.47 -3.95
CA ALA A 32 -9.63 1.62 -4.56
C ALA A 32 -8.52 1.19 -5.54
N LEU A 33 -7.68 0.23 -5.16
CA LEU A 33 -6.63 -0.32 -6.02
C LEU A 33 -7.21 -1.00 -7.28
N ASN A 34 -8.29 -1.76 -7.13
CA ASN A 34 -8.98 -2.38 -8.26
C ASN A 34 -9.51 -1.35 -9.27
N ALA A 35 -10.05 -0.23 -8.78
CA ALA A 35 -10.51 0.88 -9.62
C ALA A 35 -9.35 1.54 -10.40
N LEU A 36 -8.13 1.45 -9.88
CA LEU A 36 -6.89 1.91 -10.53
C LEU A 36 -6.24 0.82 -11.42
N GLY A 37 -6.92 -0.30 -11.67
CA GLY A 37 -6.45 -1.36 -12.56
C GLY A 37 -5.49 -2.38 -11.92
N TRP A 38 -5.28 -2.31 -10.61
CA TRP A 38 -4.48 -3.31 -9.90
C TRP A 38 -5.26 -4.61 -9.72
N LYS A 39 -4.56 -5.74 -9.88
CA LYS A 39 -5.15 -7.06 -9.64
C LYS A 39 -5.17 -7.34 -8.14
N VAL A 40 -6.36 -7.29 -7.54
CA VAL A 40 -6.56 -7.62 -6.13
C VAL A 40 -6.13 -9.06 -5.85
N ALA A 41 -5.58 -9.27 -4.67
CA ALA A 41 -5.13 -10.56 -4.17
C ALA A 41 -6.31 -11.54 -4.05
N SER A 42 -6.00 -12.84 -3.99
CA SER A 42 -7.05 -13.85 -3.84
C SER A 42 -7.80 -13.67 -2.52
N ALA A 43 -9.03 -14.17 -2.41
CA ALA A 43 -9.79 -14.12 -1.16
C ALA A 43 -8.99 -14.73 0.02
N ARG A 44 -8.26 -15.81 -0.24
CA ARG A 44 -7.38 -16.44 0.74
C ARG A 44 -6.24 -15.52 1.15
N ASP A 45 -5.54 -14.89 0.22
CA ASP A 45 -4.43 -13.97 0.53
C ASP A 45 -4.92 -12.72 1.27
N MET A 46 -6.11 -12.24 0.90
CA MET A 46 -6.79 -11.15 1.59
C MET A 46 -7.07 -11.49 3.05
N GLU A 47 -7.40 -12.75 3.35
CA GLU A 47 -7.69 -13.26 4.69
C GLU A 47 -6.42 -13.55 5.52
N ILE A 48 -5.40 -14.19 4.94
CA ILE A 48 -4.29 -14.79 5.73
C ILE A 48 -2.96 -14.04 5.64
N SER A 49 -2.84 -13.03 4.77
CA SER A 49 -1.59 -12.31 4.53
C SER A 49 -1.80 -10.79 4.59
N CYS A 50 -0.73 -10.01 4.47
CA CYS A 50 -0.82 -8.56 4.32
C CYS A 50 -1.04 -8.12 2.86
N LEU A 51 -0.91 -9.03 1.89
CA LEU A 51 -1.01 -8.71 0.46
C LEU A 51 -2.41 -8.21 0.11
N ILE A 52 -2.48 -7.13 -0.66
CA ILE A 52 -3.73 -6.52 -1.13
C ILE A 52 -3.89 -6.66 -2.64
N ALA A 53 -2.84 -6.31 -3.39
CA ALA A 53 -2.91 -6.27 -4.84
C ALA A 53 -1.53 -6.41 -5.48
N ARG A 54 -1.54 -6.69 -6.77
CA ARG A 54 -0.35 -6.73 -7.61
C ARG A 54 -0.60 -6.12 -8.99
N MET A 55 0.47 -5.69 -9.62
CA MET A 55 0.48 -5.24 -11.01
C MET A 55 1.72 -5.77 -11.70
N ASP A 56 1.53 -6.30 -12.90
CA ASP A 56 2.61 -6.79 -13.75
C ASP A 56 2.98 -5.69 -14.75
N TYR A 57 4.28 -5.38 -14.83
CA TYR A 57 4.82 -4.37 -15.72
C TYR A 57 5.73 -5.05 -16.74
N GLU A 58 5.42 -4.84 -18.02
CA GLU A 58 6.31 -5.27 -19.10
C GLU A 58 7.64 -4.50 -19.04
N THR A 59 8.76 -5.18 -19.21
CA THR A 59 10.07 -4.53 -19.27
C THR A 59 10.90 -5.11 -20.40
N VAL A 60 12.05 -4.49 -20.69
CA VAL A 60 12.95 -4.99 -21.75
C VAL A 60 13.57 -6.36 -21.41
N VAL A 61 13.51 -6.77 -20.14
CA VAL A 61 14.02 -8.07 -19.65
C VAL A 61 12.89 -9.03 -19.26
N GLY A 62 11.66 -8.79 -19.74
CA GLY A 62 10.47 -9.55 -19.40
C GLY A 62 9.63 -8.90 -18.28
N ASP A 63 8.54 -9.56 -17.91
CA ASP A 63 7.59 -9.00 -16.95
C ASP A 63 8.17 -8.96 -15.53
N LYS A 64 7.85 -7.89 -14.81
CA LYS A 64 8.21 -7.69 -13.41
C LYS A 64 6.98 -7.28 -12.61
N THR A 65 6.82 -7.85 -11.42
CA THR A 65 5.61 -7.67 -10.61
C THR A 65 5.87 -6.70 -9.47
N ALA A 66 5.01 -5.68 -9.35
CA ALA A 66 4.86 -4.91 -8.11
C ALA A 66 3.75 -5.50 -7.25
N THR A 67 3.92 -5.46 -5.94
CA THR A 67 2.93 -5.89 -4.95
C THR A 67 2.73 -4.79 -3.93
N ILE A 68 1.49 -4.64 -3.45
CA ILE A 68 1.11 -3.72 -2.38
C ILE A 68 0.57 -4.55 -1.21
N SER A 69 1.11 -4.29 -0.02
CA SER A 69 0.68 -4.92 1.24
C SER A 69 0.27 -3.87 2.27
N LEU A 70 -0.68 -4.23 3.14
CA LEU A 70 -1.08 -3.43 4.30
C LEU A 70 -0.50 -4.05 5.56
N GLU A 71 0.56 -3.45 6.10
CA GLU A 71 1.20 -3.93 7.33
C GLU A 71 0.63 -3.20 8.55
N PRO A 72 0.24 -3.91 9.62
CA PRO A 72 -0.09 -3.25 10.87
C PRO A 72 1.18 -2.81 11.58
N TRP A 73 1.19 -1.55 11.97
CA TRP A 73 2.18 -0.93 12.83
C TRP A 73 1.50 -0.58 14.16
N SER A 74 2.29 -0.36 15.21
CA SER A 74 1.81 -0.21 16.59
C SER A 74 0.58 0.70 16.76
N GLU A 75 0.50 1.81 16.02
CA GLU A 75 -0.62 2.77 16.06
C GLU A 75 -1.11 3.19 14.66
N SER A 76 -0.79 2.42 13.62
CA SER A 76 -1.20 2.78 12.26
C SER A 76 -1.21 1.60 11.31
N LEU A 77 -1.86 1.76 10.17
CA LEU A 77 -1.71 0.86 9.04
C LEU A 77 -0.73 1.48 8.05
N MET A 78 0.16 0.67 7.49
CA MET A 78 1.16 1.13 6.54
C MET A 78 0.95 0.40 5.22
N LEU A 79 0.70 1.14 4.15
CA LEU A 79 0.89 0.60 2.81
C LEU A 79 2.38 0.55 2.52
N VAL A 80 2.83 -0.62 2.08
CA VAL A 80 4.18 -0.88 1.65
C VAL A 80 4.14 -1.55 0.28
N SER A 81 5.13 -1.24 -0.55
CA SER A 81 5.24 -1.82 -1.87
C SER A 81 6.55 -2.57 -2.04
N ASN A 82 6.48 -3.64 -2.82
CA ASN A 82 7.64 -4.39 -3.22
C ASN A 82 7.64 -4.57 -4.74
N TYR A 83 8.80 -4.45 -5.36
CA TYR A 83 9.00 -4.67 -6.78
C TYR A 83 9.97 -5.83 -6.96
N ASP A 84 9.47 -6.93 -7.52
CA ASP A 84 10.28 -8.09 -7.83
C ASP A 84 11.26 -7.72 -8.94
N SER A 85 12.50 -7.46 -8.54
CA SER A 85 13.60 -7.10 -9.42
C SER A 85 14.83 -7.86 -8.95
N GLU A 86 15.65 -8.34 -9.89
CA GLU A 86 16.89 -9.07 -9.60
C GLU A 86 18.01 -8.18 -9.01
N GLY A 87 17.65 -6.98 -8.53
CA GLY A 87 18.55 -5.97 -8.00
C GLY A 87 17.93 -5.23 -6.81
N ARG A 88 18.14 -3.92 -6.72
CA ARG A 88 17.57 -3.10 -5.64
C ARG A 88 16.07 -2.95 -5.85
N ASN A 89 15.26 -3.34 -4.86
CA ASN A 89 13.84 -3.00 -4.80
C ASN A 89 13.67 -1.47 -4.78
N ILE A 90 13.29 -0.92 -5.93
CA ILE A 90 13.06 0.51 -6.16
C ILE A 90 11.91 1.06 -5.30
N LEU A 91 10.98 0.20 -4.87
CA LEU A 91 9.82 0.55 -4.06
C LEU A 91 10.08 0.40 -2.55
N SER A 92 11.30 0.05 -2.14
CA SER A 92 11.64 -0.18 -0.73
C SER A 92 11.38 1.02 0.20
N ALA A 93 11.33 2.24 -0.34
CA ALA A 93 11.00 3.46 0.40
C ALA A 93 9.57 3.96 0.16
N ASN A 94 8.79 3.27 -0.69
CA ASN A 94 7.45 3.70 -1.07
C ASN A 94 6.44 3.21 -0.02
N MET A 95 6.21 4.07 0.97
CA MET A 95 5.38 3.79 2.14
C MET A 95 4.35 4.88 2.36
N LYS A 96 3.14 4.50 2.76
CA LYS A 96 2.08 5.46 3.11
C LYS A 96 1.35 5.01 4.36
N ARG A 97 1.35 5.88 5.37
CA ARG A 97 0.57 5.69 6.59
C ARG A 97 -0.91 5.95 6.30
N PHE A 98 -1.76 5.06 6.81
CA PHE A 98 -3.21 5.16 6.82
C PHE A 98 -3.71 5.18 8.25
N ASP A 99 -4.65 6.10 8.48
CA ASP A 99 -5.47 6.12 9.67
C ASP A 99 -6.75 5.32 9.37
N PRO A 100 -7.09 4.27 10.15
CA PRO A 100 -8.32 3.51 9.98
C PRO A 100 -9.60 4.35 9.95
N ALA A 101 -9.59 5.51 10.62
CA ALA A 101 -10.74 6.42 10.72
C ALA A 101 -10.92 7.32 9.47
N MET A 102 -10.04 7.23 8.46
CA MET A 102 -10.19 7.99 7.22
C MET A 102 -11.52 7.69 6.51
N THR A 103 -12.12 8.73 5.93
CA THR A 103 -13.30 8.62 5.07
C THR A 103 -12.96 7.90 3.76
N ASP A 104 -13.97 7.37 3.06
CA ASP A 104 -13.77 6.68 1.77
C ASP A 104 -13.15 7.60 0.71
N GLU A 105 -13.54 8.87 0.70
CA GLU A 105 -13.02 9.87 -0.23
C GLU A 105 -11.52 10.13 0.02
N SER A 106 -11.14 10.47 1.25
CA SER A 106 -9.73 10.70 1.60
C SER A 106 -8.89 9.44 1.46
N LEU A 107 -9.46 8.26 1.70
CA LEU A 107 -8.80 6.98 1.46
C LEU A 107 -8.53 6.77 -0.02
N THR A 108 -9.53 7.00 -0.87
CA THR A 108 -9.40 6.84 -2.32
C THR A 108 -8.35 7.82 -2.87
N GLU A 109 -8.41 9.09 -2.48
CA GLU A 109 -7.41 10.09 -2.85
C GLU A 109 -6.00 9.69 -2.41
N ALA A 110 -5.83 9.25 -1.16
CA ALA A 110 -4.54 8.82 -0.64
C ALA A 110 -3.98 7.59 -1.37
N VAL A 111 -4.84 6.62 -1.76
CA VAL A 111 -4.45 5.45 -2.54
C VAL A 111 -4.06 5.86 -3.96
N THR A 112 -4.80 6.77 -4.60
CA THR A 112 -4.46 7.29 -5.93
C THR A 112 -3.08 7.95 -5.94
N LEU A 113 -2.83 8.89 -5.03
CA LEU A 113 -1.53 9.56 -4.93
C LEU A 113 -0.38 8.57 -4.64
N TYR A 114 -0.65 7.54 -3.85
CA TYR A 114 0.32 6.48 -3.58
C TYR A 114 0.66 5.68 -4.83
N VAL A 115 -0.35 5.26 -5.59
CA VAL A 115 -0.17 4.51 -6.84
C VAL A 115 0.53 5.35 -7.90
N GLU A 116 0.20 6.63 -8.05
CA GLU A 116 0.88 7.54 -8.98
C GLU A 116 2.38 7.66 -8.68
N ALA A 117 2.75 7.78 -7.39
CA ALA A 117 4.14 7.81 -6.98
C ALA A 117 4.85 6.47 -7.26
N LEU A 118 4.19 5.35 -6.97
CA LEU A 118 4.69 4.01 -7.25
C LEU A 118 4.93 3.81 -8.76
N GLU A 119 3.95 4.12 -9.60
CA GLU A 119 4.05 3.98 -11.04
C GLU A 119 5.14 4.87 -11.63
N LYS A 120 5.31 6.08 -11.10
CA LYS A 120 6.42 6.95 -11.47
C LYS A 120 7.76 6.28 -11.17
N ASP A 121 7.94 5.72 -9.98
CA ASP A 121 9.18 5.04 -9.60
C ASP A 121 9.44 3.79 -10.48
N VAL A 122 8.41 2.99 -10.74
CA VAL A 122 8.51 1.81 -11.62
C VAL A 122 8.86 2.21 -13.05
N ASN A 123 8.23 3.25 -13.60
CA ASN A 123 8.49 3.73 -14.96
C ASN A 123 9.89 4.36 -15.11
N LEU A 124 10.46 4.89 -14.02
CA LEU A 124 11.84 5.37 -13.98
C LEU A 124 12.87 4.24 -13.78
N SER A 125 12.44 3.04 -13.40
CA SER A 125 13.32 1.88 -13.31
C SER A 125 13.98 1.59 -14.66
N TYR A 126 15.24 1.15 -14.64
CA TYR A 126 16.05 1.03 -15.86
C TYR A 126 15.38 0.18 -16.95
N ALA A 127 14.92 -1.02 -16.61
CA ALA A 127 14.36 -1.95 -17.58
C ALA A 127 13.00 -1.48 -18.14
N ARG A 128 12.14 -0.89 -17.29
CA ARG A 128 10.85 -0.33 -17.71
C ARG A 128 11.05 0.92 -18.57
N ARG A 129 11.96 1.80 -18.17
CA ARG A 129 12.28 3.03 -18.91
C ARG A 129 12.75 2.74 -20.34
N ILE A 130 13.62 1.74 -20.52
CA ILE A 130 14.06 1.30 -21.84
C ILE A 130 12.90 0.74 -22.66
N HIS A 131 12.07 -0.13 -22.06
CA HIS A 131 10.90 -0.68 -22.73
C HIS A 131 9.94 0.41 -23.22
N LEU A 132 9.73 1.46 -22.42
CA LEU A 132 8.89 2.59 -22.80
C LEU A 132 9.54 3.54 -23.83
N ASN A 133 10.81 3.33 -24.22
CA ASN A 133 11.62 4.24 -25.04
C ASN A 133 11.82 5.64 -24.43
N HIS A 134 11.88 5.74 -23.10
CA HIS A 134 12.13 7.02 -22.43
C HIS A 134 13.64 7.29 -22.29
N PRO A 135 14.15 8.45 -22.75
CA PRO A 135 15.53 8.85 -22.54
C PRO A 135 15.85 8.99 -21.04
N GLN A 136 17.13 8.96 -20.65
CA GLN A 136 17.51 9.14 -19.24
C GLN A 136 17.01 10.49 -18.72
N PRO A 137 16.43 10.56 -17.50
CA PRO A 137 16.22 11.83 -16.85
C PRO A 137 17.58 12.51 -16.63
N ALA A 138 17.65 13.80 -16.97
CA ALA A 138 18.84 14.64 -16.86
C ALA A 138 19.31 14.82 -15.40
#